data_AF-A0A090T4M5-F1
#
_entry.id   AF-A0A090T4M5-F1
#
_cell.length_a   1.000
_cell.length_b   1.000
_cell.length_c   1.000
_cell.angle_alpha   90.00
_cell.angle_beta   90.00
_cell.angle_gamma   90.00
#
_symmetry.space_group_name_H-M   'P 1'
#
loop_
_entity.id
_entity.type
_entity.pdbx_description
1 polymer ?
#
loop_
_entity_poly.entity_id
_entity_poly.type
_entity_poly.pdbx_seq_one_letter_code
_entity_poly.pdbx_strand_id
1 'polypeptide(L)' 'MTGQILGGASPVVAVKYQLVIMMAIWVMMSISIVVCLNLVVYRGFDASGKPKIRPQTNG' A
#
# COMPACT_ATOMS: atom_id res chain seq x y z
N MET A 1 21.10 -11.21 9.20
CA MET A 1 20.90 -11.49 7.76
C MET A 1 20.86 -10.22 6.89
N THR A 2 19.84 -9.36 6.90
CA THR A 2 19.82 -8.13 6.06
C THR A 2 20.95 -7.14 6.44
N GLY A 3 21.26 -6.99 7.73
CA GLY A 3 22.38 -6.19 8.22
C GLY A 3 23.78 -6.81 8.00
N GLN A 4 23.88 -8.10 7.70
CA GLN A 4 25.15 -8.74 7.32
C GLN A 4 25.41 -8.66 5.81
N ILE A 5 24.36 -8.63 4.99
CA ILE A 5 24.44 -8.42 3.53
C ILE A 5 24.84 -6.96 3.22
N LEU A 6 24.29 -5.99 3.96
CA LEU A 6 24.62 -4.58 3.81
C LEU A 6 25.85 -4.15 4.65
N GLY A 7 26.10 -4.82 5.79
CA GLY A 7 27.21 -4.51 6.70
C GLY A 7 28.57 -5.12 6.33
N GLY A 8 28.65 -5.91 5.24
CA GLY A 8 29.93 -6.32 4.65
C GLY A 8 30.65 -5.17 3.90
N ALA A 9 29.94 -4.06 3.66
CA ALA A 9 30.46 -2.83 3.08
C ALA A 9 30.45 -1.70 4.14
N SER A 10 31.27 -0.66 3.91
CA SER A 10 31.42 0.52 4.79
C SER A 10 30.10 0.91 5.49
N PRO A 11 30.08 1.08 6.82
CA PRO A 11 28.86 1.24 7.62
C PRO A 11 27.95 2.40 7.16
N VAL A 12 28.52 3.40 6.51
CA VAL A 12 27.80 4.54 5.93
C VAL A 12 26.87 4.10 4.78
N VAL A 13 27.29 3.12 4.00
CA VAL A 13 26.57 2.62 2.82
C VAL A 13 25.38 1.75 3.25
N ALA A 14 25.56 0.93 4.28
CA ALA A 14 24.50 0.08 4.83
C ALA A 14 23.29 0.90 5.32
N VAL A 15 23.55 2.00 6.04
CA VAL A 15 22.51 2.91 6.54
C VAL A 15 21.75 3.57 5.39
N LYS A 16 22.45 4.00 4.34
CA LYS A 16 21.84 4.63 3.16
C LYS A 16 20.83 3.68 2.49
N TYR A 17 21.21 2.43 2.27
CA TYR A 17 20.32 1.45 1.64
C TYR A 17 19.13 1.06 2.52
N GLN A 18 19.33 0.94 3.83
CA GLN A 18 18.24 0.62 4.77
C GLN A 18 17.14 1.68 4.71
N LEU A 19 17.51 2.96 4.71
CA LEU A 19 16.53 4.06 4.61
C LEU A 19 15.77 4.04 3.29
N VAL A 20 16.45 3.79 2.17
CA VAL A 20 15.82 3.71 0.85
C VAL A 20 14.81 2.56 0.80
N ILE A 21 15.15 1.39 1.34
CA ILE A 21 14.24 0.23 1.38
C ILE A 21 13.03 0.52 2.26
N MET A 22 13.23 1.15 3.43
CA MET A 22 12.13 1.52 4.32
C MET A 22 11.16 2.51 3.65
N MET A 23 11.68 3.52 2.95
CA MET A 23 10.86 4.45 2.18
C MET A 23 10.15 3.77 1.00
N ALA A 24 10.84 2.88 0.28
CA ALA A 24 10.25 2.17 -0.85
C ALA A 24 9.04 1.31 -0.42
N ILE A 25 9.18 0.56 0.69
CA ILE A 25 8.09 -0.26 1.23
C ILE A 25 6.93 0.63 1.70
N TRP A 26 7.23 1.75 2.37
CA TRP A 26 6.21 2.71 2.81
C TRP A 26 5.39 3.22 1.62
N VAL A 27 6.05 3.70 0.57
CA VAL A 27 5.40 4.30 -0.59
C VAL A 27 4.55 3.25 -1.31
N MET A 28 5.09 2.05 -1.53
CA MET A 28 4.36 0.94 -2.15
C MET A 28 3.10 0.56 -1.37
N MET A 29 3.20 0.48 -0.03
CA MET A 29 2.03 0.20 0.83
C MET A 29 1.01 1.33 0.78
N SER A 30 1.47 2.58 0.82
CA SER A 30 0.59 3.76 0.76
C SER A 30 -0.19 3.80 -0.55
N ILE A 31 0.49 3.57 -1.69
CA ILE A 31 -0.16 3.53 -3.01
C ILE A 31 -1.16 2.38 -3.09
N SER A 32 -0.79 1.19 -2.61
CA SER A 32 -1.68 0.02 -2.60
C SER A 32 -2.98 0.31 -1.84
N ILE A 33 -2.88 0.91 -0.65
CA ILE A 33 -4.03 1.27 0.16
C ILE A 33 -4.89 2.33 -0.53
N VAL A 34 -4.28 3.38 -1.08
CA VAL A 34 -5.01 4.46 -1.77
C VAL A 34 -5.75 3.93 -3.00
N VAL A 35 -5.12 3.07 -3.80
CA VAL A 35 -5.74 2.47 -4.98
C VAL A 35 -6.88 1.54 -4.57
N CYS A 36 -6.68 0.67 -3.58
CA CYS A 36 -7.73 -0.20 -3.06
C CYS A 36 -8.92 0.60 -2.54
N LEU A 37 -8.66 1.63 -1.73
CA LEU A 37 -9.71 2.49 -1.18
C LEU A 37 -10.45 3.22 -2.29
N ASN A 38 -9.74 3.80 -3.26
CA ASN A 38 -10.34 4.51 -4.37
C ASN A 38 -11.22 3.59 -5.22
N LEU A 39 -10.75 2.37 -5.51
CA LEU A 39 -11.49 1.37 -6.27
C LEU A 39 -12.73 0.89 -5.50
N VAL A 40 -12.62 0.67 -4.18
CA VAL A 40 -13.75 0.31 -3.31
C VAL A 40 -14.78 1.44 -3.28
N VAL A 41 -14.34 2.69 -3.16
CA VAL A 41 -15.25 3.85 -3.17
C VAL A 41 -15.94 3.96 -4.53
N TYR A 42 -15.19 3.89 -5.63
CA TYR A 42 -15.72 4.03 -6.98
C TYR A 42 -16.64 2.87 -7.41
N ARG A 43 -16.34 1.63 -7.00
CA ARG A 43 -17.15 0.45 -7.34
C ARG A 43 -18.28 0.21 -6.35
N GLY A 44 -18.05 0.56 -5.09
CA GLY A 44 -18.97 0.32 -3.99
C GLY A 44 -20.01 1.40 -3.82
N PHE A 45 -19.72 2.66 -4.18
CA PHE A 45 -20.62 3.79 -3.89
C PHE A 45 -21.10 4.46 -5.19
N ASP A 46 -22.41 4.71 -5.26
CA ASP A 46 -23.03 5.51 -6.32
C ASP A 46 -22.82 7.02 -6.05
N ALA A 47 -23.03 7.88 -7.06
CA ALA A 47 -22.79 9.34 -6.99
C ALA A 47 -23.53 10.06 -5.84
N SER A 48 -24.49 9.39 -5.19
CA SER A 48 -25.21 9.85 -4.01
C SER A 48 -24.68 9.31 -2.67
N GLY A 49 -23.49 8.69 -2.63
CA GLY A 49 -22.89 8.12 -1.40
C GLY A 49 -23.59 6.86 -0.87
N LYS A 50 -24.42 6.20 -1.69
CA LYS A 50 -25.14 4.97 -1.32
C LYS A 50 -24.36 3.74 -1.79
N PRO A 51 -24.16 2.73 -0.94
CA PRO A 51 -23.50 1.51 -1.37
C PRO A 51 -24.37 0.79 -2.42
N LYS A 52 -23.79 0.44 -3.57
CA LYS A 52 -24.44 -0.22 -4.72
C LYS A 52 -24.68 -1.71 -4.45
N ILE A 53 -25.12 -2.04 -3.24
CA ILE A 53 -25.72 -3.34 -2.94
C ILE A 53 -27.21 -3.22 -3.27
N ARG A 54 -27.61 -3.65 -4.48
CA ARG A 54 -29.02 -3.99 -4.72
C ARG A 54 -29.37 -5.12 -3.77
N PRO A 55 -30.34 -4.97 -2.85
CA PRO A 55 -30.90 -6.13 -2.19
C PRO A 55 -31.51 -7.01 -3.29
N GLN A 56 -31.05 -8.25 -3.39
CA GLN A 56 -31.73 -9.32 -4.12
C GLN A 56 -33.03 -9.63 -3.35
N THR A 57 -34.05 -8.78 -3.50
CA THR A 57 -35.43 -9.16 -3.24
C THR A 57 -35.82 -10.10 -4.38
N ASN A 58 -35.58 -11.40 -4.16
CA ASN A 58 -36.24 -12.46 -4.91
C ASN A 58 -37.62 -12.62 -4.24
N GLY A 59 -38.67 -12.25 -4.98
CA GLY A 59 -40.06 -12.53 -4.61
C GLY A 59 -40.45 -13.97 -4.90
#